data_AF-I2A8F7-F1
#
_entry.id   AF-I2A8F7-F1
#
_cell.length_a   1.000
_cell.length_b   1.000
_cell.length_c   1.000
_cell.angle_alpha   90.00
_cell.angle_beta   90.00
_cell.angle_gamma   90.00
#
_symmetry.space_group_name_H-M   'P 1'
#
loop_
_entity.id
_entity.type
_entity.pdbx_description
1 polymer ?
#
loop_
_entity_poly.entity_id
_entity_poly.type
_entity_poly.pdbx_seq_one_letter_code
_entity_poly.pdbx_strand_id
1 'polypeptide(L)'
;MAKENPDEGEAPIIVGMAEAAMHMYVTAITALPDAGDDEFRPRVEVILAGLRKLRKSLTDGAARSRLTPGVIVALSEARRCYDDLMERAAAAPAATLGQQLYVARLRAKLSAKEAANGVGLRAELLDQLEAGEMPTEDEAIKVKALIEALGRGVPATNSNGEHGRLPIESLDESVA
;
A
#
# COMPACT_ATOMS: atom_id res chain seq x y z
N MET A 1 36.12 -17.43 -26.21
CA MET A 1 36.22 -16.28 -25.28
C MET A 1 34.81 -15.83 -24.97
N ALA A 2 34.31 -16.14 -23.77
CA ALA A 2 33.01 -15.65 -23.32
C ALA A 2 33.12 -14.13 -23.12
N LYS A 3 32.20 -13.38 -23.73
CA LYS A 3 32.13 -11.93 -23.56
C LYS A 3 31.50 -11.69 -22.20
N GLU A 4 32.32 -11.32 -21.22
CA GLU A 4 31.86 -10.89 -19.90
C GLU A 4 30.82 -9.78 -20.12
N ASN A 5 29.55 -10.06 -19.79
CA ASN A 5 28.48 -9.09 -19.96
C ASN A 5 28.60 -8.11 -18.78
N PRO A 6 28.84 -6.80 -19.03
CA PRO A 6 29.00 -5.83 -17.95
C PRO A 6 27.80 -5.77 -17.01
N ASP A 7 26.62 -6.13 -17.51
CA ASP A 7 25.32 -6.19 -16.80
C ASP A 7 25.25 -7.30 -15.71
N GLU A 8 26.06 -8.36 -15.80
CA GLU A 8 26.12 -9.41 -14.75
C GLU A 8 26.83 -8.96 -13.48
N GLY A 9 27.75 -7.99 -13.57
CA GLY A 9 28.47 -7.44 -12.42
C GLY A 9 27.68 -6.37 -11.65
N GLU A 10 26.74 -5.69 -12.31
CA GLU A 10 25.96 -4.61 -11.69
C GLU A 10 24.91 -5.15 -10.72
N ALA A 11 24.25 -6.27 -11.06
CA ALA A 11 23.18 -6.82 -10.23
C ALA A 11 23.64 -7.22 -8.80
N PRO A 12 24.75 -7.95 -8.59
CA PRO A 12 25.26 -8.24 -7.24
C PRO A 12 25.60 -6.98 -6.44
N ILE A 13 26.13 -5.94 -7.08
CA ILE A 13 26.44 -4.66 -6.41
C ILE A 13 25.14 -3.96 -5.99
N ILE A 14 24.15 -3.89 -6.88
CA ILE A 14 22.83 -3.29 -6.58
C ILE A 14 22.18 -4.02 -5.40
N VAL A 15 22.22 -5.36 -5.40
CA VAL A 15 21.66 -6.18 -4.30
C VAL A 15 22.39 -5.91 -3.00
N GLY A 16 23.73 -5.96 -2.96
CA GLY A 16 24.50 -5.69 -1.74
C GLY A 16 24.28 -4.28 -1.19
N MET A 17 24.16 -3.27 -2.06
CA MET A 17 23.82 -1.91 -1.66
C MET A 17 22.40 -1.80 -1.10
N ALA A 18 21.45 -2.50 -1.71
CA ALA A 18 20.06 -2.53 -1.24
C ALA A 18 19.94 -3.22 0.12
N GLU A 19 20.64 -4.35 0.33
CA GLU A 19 20.69 -5.06 1.62
C GLU A 19 21.24 -4.16 2.73
N ALA A 20 22.35 -3.46 2.48
CA ALA A 20 22.93 -2.52 3.44
C ALA A 20 21.97 -1.37 3.77
N ALA A 21 21.34 -0.77 2.76
CA ALA A 21 20.34 0.28 2.96
C ALA A 21 19.12 -0.21 3.75
N MET A 22 18.63 -1.42 3.45
CA MET A 22 17.52 -2.04 4.17
C MET A 22 17.87 -2.29 5.64
N HIS A 23 19.08 -2.76 5.94
CA HIS A 23 19.53 -2.93 7.32
C HIS A 23 19.53 -1.61 8.10
N MET A 24 19.97 -0.52 7.47
CA MET A 24 19.92 0.82 8.07
C MET A 24 18.48 1.29 8.31
N TYR A 25 17.56 1.09 7.35
CA TYR A 25 16.16 1.49 7.52
C TYR A 25 15.43 0.68 8.59
N VAL A 26 15.62 -0.65 8.63
CA VAL A 26 15.05 -1.50 9.69
C VAL A 26 15.54 -1.03 11.05
N THR A 27 16.84 -0.76 11.20
CA THR A 27 17.41 -0.21 12.44
C THR A 27 16.76 1.13 12.81
N ALA A 28 16.64 2.05 11.86
CA ALA A 28 15.99 3.34 12.09
C ALA A 28 14.51 3.21 12.50
N ILE A 29 13.77 2.28 11.89
CA ILE A 29 12.36 1.98 12.21
C ILE A 29 12.23 1.41 13.63
N THR A 30 13.14 0.52 14.03
CA THR A 30 13.15 -0.02 15.41
C THR A 30 13.48 1.04 16.46
N ALA A 31 14.22 2.08 16.08
CA ALA A 31 14.56 3.21 16.93
C ALA A 31 13.54 4.36 16.92
N LEU A 32 12.40 4.19 16.22
CA LEU A 32 11.33 5.18 16.23
C LEU A 32 10.70 5.27 17.64
N PRO A 33 10.38 6.49 18.10
CA PRO A 33 9.68 6.69 19.37
C PRO A 33 8.24 6.15 19.31
N ASP A 34 7.52 6.33 20.42
CA ASP A 34 6.09 6.02 20.47
C ASP A 34 5.29 6.88 19.48
N ALA A 35 4.17 6.38 18.98
CA ALA A 35 3.35 7.07 17.98
C ALA A 35 2.73 8.40 18.48
N GLY A 36 2.60 8.57 19.80
CA GLY A 36 2.16 9.82 20.42
C GLY A 36 3.27 10.86 20.63
N ASP A 37 4.54 10.52 20.34
CA ASP A 37 5.67 11.42 20.48
C ASP A 37 5.75 12.41 19.30
N ASP A 38 6.00 13.69 19.58
CA ASP A 38 6.08 14.74 18.56
C ASP A 38 7.24 14.49 17.55
N GLU A 39 8.29 13.77 17.94
CA GLU A 39 9.40 13.37 17.07
C GLU A 39 9.06 12.19 16.15
N PHE A 40 7.98 11.46 16.43
CA PHE A 40 7.60 10.29 15.64
C PHE A 40 7.39 10.64 14.17
N ARG A 41 6.52 11.62 13.91
CA ARG A 41 6.12 11.99 12.55
C ARG A 41 7.31 12.49 11.71
N PRO A 42 8.13 13.46 12.15
CA PRO A 42 9.30 13.90 11.40
C PRO A 42 10.27 12.76 11.05
N ARG A 43 10.52 11.83 12.00
CA ARG A 43 11.42 10.69 11.76
C ARG A 43 10.83 9.70 10.74
N VAL A 44 9.54 9.40 10.84
CA VAL A 44 8.83 8.53 9.89
C VAL A 44 8.86 9.12 8.48
N GLU A 45 8.61 10.42 8.31
CA GLU A 45 8.64 11.09 7.01
C GLU A 45 10.02 10.99 6.34
N VAL A 46 11.10 11.17 7.09
CA VAL A 46 12.48 11.00 6.59
C VAL A 46 12.74 9.57 6.12
N ILE A 47 12.34 8.58 6.91
CA ILE A 47 12.53 7.16 6.56
C ILE A 47 11.71 6.79 5.33
N LEU A 48 10.44 7.19 5.26
CA LEU A 48 9.55 6.94 4.12
C LEU A 48 10.10 7.56 2.82
N ALA A 49 10.61 8.79 2.90
CA ALA A 49 11.24 9.44 1.75
C ALA A 49 12.48 8.65 1.26
N GLY A 50 13.29 8.13 2.19
CA GLY A 50 14.43 7.27 1.89
C GLY A 50 14.01 5.96 1.22
N LEU A 51 13.06 5.23 1.82
CA LEU A 51 12.52 3.98 1.27
C LEU A 51 11.90 4.18 -0.12
N ARG A 52 11.23 5.31 -0.38
CA ARG A 52 10.69 5.63 -1.70
C ARG A 52 11.80 5.77 -2.75
N LYS A 53 12.91 6.41 -2.41
CA LYS A 53 14.09 6.51 -3.29
C LYS A 53 14.68 5.12 -3.56
N LEU A 54 14.82 4.28 -2.53
CA LEU A 54 15.32 2.91 -2.69
C LEU A 54 14.42 2.07 -3.62
N ARG A 55 13.09 2.10 -3.40
CA ARG A 55 12.11 1.41 -4.24
C ARG A 55 12.17 1.87 -5.70
N LYS A 56 12.35 3.18 -5.94
CA LYS A 56 12.52 3.73 -7.29
C LYS A 56 13.80 3.20 -7.95
N SER A 57 14.94 3.30 -7.28
CA SER A 57 16.22 2.80 -7.79
C SER A 57 16.19 1.30 -8.11
N LEU A 58 15.56 0.49 -7.26
CA LEU A 58 15.39 -0.96 -7.49
C LEU A 58 14.42 -1.26 -8.64
N THR A 59 13.37 -0.46 -8.81
CA THR A 59 12.45 -0.58 -9.96
C THR A 59 13.18 -0.25 -11.26
N ASP A 60 13.96 0.83 -11.28
CA ASP A 60 14.76 1.24 -12.44
C ASP A 60 15.87 0.21 -12.75
N GLY A 61 16.46 -0.41 -11.72
CA GLY A 61 17.42 -1.50 -11.86
C GLY A 61 16.80 -2.77 -12.44
N ALA A 62 15.63 -3.17 -11.94
CA ALA A 62 14.87 -4.33 -12.43
C ALA A 62 14.38 -4.17 -13.87
N ALA A 63 14.13 -2.94 -14.32
CA ALA A 63 13.72 -2.66 -15.70
C ALA A 63 14.88 -2.70 -16.71
N ARG A 64 16.11 -2.44 -16.25
CA ARG A 64 17.31 -2.35 -17.12
C ARG A 64 18.14 -3.63 -17.16
N SER A 65 18.34 -4.27 -16.02
CA SER A 65 19.09 -5.52 -15.92
C SER A 65 18.15 -6.66 -16.30
N ARG A 66 18.59 -7.67 -17.06
CA ARG A 66 17.81 -8.92 -17.22
C ARG A 66 17.44 -9.42 -15.82
N LEU A 67 16.15 -9.32 -15.45
CA LEU A 67 15.53 -9.61 -14.15
C LEU A 67 16.34 -10.63 -13.33
N THR A 68 17.30 -10.15 -12.54
CA THR A 68 18.01 -11.04 -11.62
C THR A 68 17.09 -11.26 -10.42
N PRO A 69 16.85 -12.51 -10.01
CA PRO A 69 15.97 -12.80 -8.88
C PRO A 69 16.32 -12.00 -7.62
N GLY A 70 17.62 -11.73 -7.38
CA GLY A 70 18.08 -10.92 -6.25
C GLY A 70 17.53 -9.49 -6.23
N VAL A 71 17.51 -8.78 -7.36
CA VAL A 71 16.95 -7.42 -7.43
C VAL A 71 15.44 -7.43 -7.16
N ILE A 72 14.74 -8.47 -7.64
CA ILE A 72 13.30 -8.63 -7.39
C ILE A 72 13.01 -8.91 -5.91
N VAL A 73 13.81 -9.74 -5.26
CA VAL A 73 13.71 -9.98 -3.81
C VAL A 73 13.96 -8.70 -3.02
N ALA A 74 15.03 -7.97 -3.31
CA ALA A 74 15.34 -6.69 -2.67
C ALA A 74 14.22 -5.65 -2.87
N LEU A 75 13.65 -5.56 -4.08
CA LEU A 75 12.50 -4.69 -4.35
C LEU A 75 11.25 -5.10 -3.55
N SER A 76 11.01 -6.41 -3.42
CA SER A 76 9.91 -6.96 -2.64
C SER A 76 10.05 -6.63 -1.15
N GLU A 77 11.27 -6.74 -0.60
CA GLU A 77 11.58 -6.37 0.79
C GLU A 77 11.41 -4.89 1.05
N ALA A 78 11.92 -4.03 0.16
CA ALA A 78 11.77 -2.59 0.27
C ALA A 78 10.30 -2.14 0.21
N ARG A 79 9.47 -2.84 -0.59
CA ARG A 79 8.01 -2.62 -0.63
C ARG A 79 7.36 -3.01 0.70
N ARG A 80 7.59 -4.23 1.20
CA ARG A 80 7.02 -4.66 2.50
C ARG A 80 7.37 -3.69 3.63
N CYS A 81 8.65 -3.32 3.75
CA CYS A 81 9.10 -2.39 4.79
C CYS A 81 8.43 -1.00 4.67
N TYR A 82 8.25 -0.50 3.45
CA TYR A 82 7.51 0.74 3.21
C TYR A 82 6.04 0.61 3.62
N ASP A 83 5.40 -0.50 3.25
CA ASP A 83 3.99 -0.77 3.55
C ASP A 83 3.78 -0.86 5.07
N ASP A 84 4.61 -1.62 5.78
CA ASP A 84 4.58 -1.77 7.24
C ASP A 84 4.75 -0.41 7.95
N LEU A 85 5.69 0.42 7.47
CA LEU A 85 5.91 1.75 8.02
C LEU A 85 4.74 2.70 7.74
N MET A 86 4.14 2.64 6.54
CA MET A 86 2.93 3.41 6.22
C MET A 86 1.74 3.00 7.10
N GLU A 87 1.57 1.71 7.37
CA GLU A 87 0.53 1.23 8.29
C GLU A 87 0.73 1.75 9.71
N ARG A 88 1.96 1.70 10.23
CA ARG A 88 2.30 2.28 11.54
C ARG A 88 2.07 3.79 11.55
N ALA A 89 2.46 4.49 10.49
CA ALA A 89 2.28 5.94 10.37
C ALA A 89 0.81 6.34 10.33
N ALA A 90 -0.02 5.61 9.56
CA ALA A 90 -1.44 5.87 9.42
C ALA A 90 -2.25 5.60 10.71
N ALA A 91 -1.73 4.76 11.60
CA ALA A 91 -2.32 4.50 12.90
C ALA A 91 -1.95 5.55 13.97
N ALA A 92 -0.98 6.44 13.69
CA ALA A 92 -0.58 7.47 14.64
C ALA A 92 -1.61 8.62 14.70
N PRO A 93 -1.78 9.29 15.85
CA PRO A 93 -2.70 10.43 15.98
C PRO A 93 -2.44 11.57 15.00
N ALA A 94 -1.17 11.77 14.63
CA ALA A 94 -0.72 12.80 13.71
C ALA A 94 -0.60 12.33 12.24
N ALA A 95 -1.26 11.22 11.88
CA ALA A 95 -1.23 10.65 10.54
C ALA A 95 -1.68 11.65 9.47
N THR A 96 -0.91 11.77 8.39
CA THR A 96 -1.29 12.61 7.24
C THR A 96 -2.42 11.96 6.44
N LEU A 97 -3.17 12.77 5.68
CA LEU A 97 -4.19 12.23 4.77
C LEU A 97 -3.59 11.27 3.74
N GLY A 98 -2.38 11.53 3.25
CA GLY A 98 -1.67 10.64 2.33
C GLY A 98 -1.34 9.27 2.94
N GLN A 99 -0.95 9.23 4.22
CA GLN A 99 -0.70 7.97 4.93
C GLN A 99 -1.98 7.15 5.10
N GLN A 100 -3.06 7.79 5.55
CA GLN A 100 -4.37 7.15 5.69
C GLN A 100 -4.90 6.63 4.35
N LEU A 101 -4.77 7.44 3.30
CA LEU A 101 -5.17 7.09 1.93
C LEU A 101 -4.40 5.89 1.39
N TYR A 102 -3.07 5.88 1.55
CA TYR A 102 -2.22 4.76 1.14
C TYR A 102 -2.71 3.44 1.73
N VAL A 103 -2.93 3.41 3.05
CA VAL A 103 -3.34 2.20 3.76
C VAL A 103 -4.75 1.78 3.37
N ALA A 104 -5.67 2.74 3.25
CA ALA A 104 -7.03 2.47 2.80
C ALA A 104 -7.07 1.81 1.42
N ARG A 105 -6.30 2.35 0.45
CA ARG A 105 -6.24 1.76 -0.90
C ARG A 105 -5.47 0.45 -0.93
N LEU A 106 -4.42 0.30 -0.11
CA LEU A 106 -3.64 -0.93 -0.03
C LEU A 106 -4.52 -2.10 0.44
N ARG A 107 -5.30 -1.88 1.50
CA ARG A 107 -6.27 -2.86 2.03
C ARG A 107 -7.36 -3.20 1.01
N ALA A 108 -7.80 -2.21 0.23
CA ALA A 108 -8.74 -2.40 -0.88
C ALA A 108 -8.10 -2.99 -2.15
N LYS A 109 -6.78 -3.22 -2.17
CA LYS A 109 -5.99 -3.69 -3.33
C LYS A 109 -6.12 -2.79 -4.56
N LEU A 110 -6.23 -1.48 -4.35
CA LEU A 110 -6.33 -0.48 -5.41
C LEU A 110 -4.99 0.19 -5.68
N SER A 111 -4.69 0.36 -6.96
CA SER A 111 -3.64 1.28 -7.42
C SER A 111 -4.03 2.73 -7.16
N ALA A 112 -3.04 3.63 -7.11
CA ALA A 112 -3.29 5.08 -7.01
C ALA A 112 -4.18 5.58 -8.16
N LYS A 113 -4.00 5.04 -9.38
CA LYS A 113 -4.83 5.39 -10.54
C LYS A 113 -6.29 4.99 -10.37
N GLU A 114 -6.57 3.77 -9.93
CA GLU A 114 -7.94 3.30 -9.71
C GLU A 114 -8.63 4.11 -8.61
N ALA A 115 -7.94 4.34 -7.50
CA ALA A 115 -8.42 5.14 -6.39
C ALA A 115 -8.72 6.60 -6.81
N ALA A 116 -7.82 7.23 -7.57
CA ALA A 116 -7.99 8.59 -8.07
C ALA A 116 -9.19 8.72 -9.01
N ASN A 117 -9.35 7.77 -9.94
CA ASN A 117 -10.47 7.75 -10.87
C ASN A 117 -11.82 7.65 -10.14
N GLY A 118 -11.90 6.91 -9.03
CA GLY A 118 -13.12 6.75 -8.23
C GLY A 118 -13.67 8.06 -7.63
N VAL A 119 -12.84 9.10 -7.50
CA VAL A 119 -13.24 10.41 -6.95
C VAL A 119 -12.93 11.59 -7.88
N GLY A 120 -12.64 11.32 -9.15
CA GLY A 120 -12.35 12.34 -10.16
C GLY A 120 -11.10 13.16 -9.83
N LEU A 121 -10.04 12.49 -9.37
CA LEU A 121 -8.72 13.06 -9.12
C LEU A 121 -7.71 12.52 -10.15
N ARG A 122 -6.61 13.25 -10.31
CA ARG A 122 -5.44 12.82 -11.09
C ARG A 122 -4.62 11.79 -10.28
N ALA A 123 -4.11 10.74 -10.92
CA ALA A 123 -3.36 9.69 -10.25
C ALA A 123 -2.10 10.23 -9.56
N GLU A 124 -1.44 11.19 -10.21
CA GLU A 124 -0.21 11.83 -9.71
C GLU A 124 -0.45 12.61 -8.42
N LEU A 125 -1.68 13.09 -8.19
CA LEU A 125 -2.03 13.73 -6.91
C LEU A 125 -1.95 12.71 -5.77
N LEU A 126 -2.47 11.49 -5.96
CA LEU A 126 -2.43 10.48 -4.91
C LEU A 126 -0.98 10.10 -4.58
N ASP A 127 -0.15 9.91 -5.60
CA ASP A 127 1.29 9.67 -5.40
C ASP A 127 1.98 10.83 -4.67
N GLN A 128 1.61 12.08 -4.96
CA GLN A 128 2.12 13.28 -4.28
C GLN A 128 1.69 13.32 -2.81
N LEU A 129 0.41 13.09 -2.52
CA LEU A 129 -0.11 13.08 -1.15
C LEU A 129 0.52 11.97 -0.32
N GLU A 130 0.62 10.77 -0.88
CA GLU A 130 1.34 9.64 -0.28
C GLU A 130 2.83 9.91 -0.13
N ALA A 131 3.37 10.87 -0.89
CA ALA A 131 4.72 11.36 -0.76
C ALA A 131 4.92 12.39 0.36
N GLY A 132 3.83 12.92 0.93
CA GLY A 132 3.84 13.92 2.00
C GLY A 132 3.44 15.33 1.54
N GLU A 133 3.04 15.51 0.27
CA GLU A 133 2.53 16.81 -0.20
C GLU A 133 1.21 17.18 0.49
N MET A 134 0.99 18.48 0.64
CA MET A 134 -0.25 19.00 1.24
C MET A 134 -1.34 19.16 0.18
N PRO A 135 -2.54 18.61 0.40
CA PRO A 135 -3.66 18.81 -0.52
C PRO A 135 -4.23 20.23 -0.40
N THR A 136 -4.88 20.70 -1.46
CA THR A 136 -5.85 21.80 -1.34
C THR A 136 -7.10 21.36 -0.56
N GLU A 137 -7.92 22.31 -0.11
CA GLU A 137 -9.14 21.99 0.66
C GLU A 137 -10.09 21.07 -0.14
N ASP A 138 -10.32 21.37 -1.42
CA ASP A 138 -11.17 20.57 -2.30
C ASP A 138 -10.65 19.14 -2.49
N GLU A 139 -9.32 19.00 -2.63
CA GLU A 139 -8.67 17.69 -2.73
C GLU A 139 -8.78 16.93 -1.40
N ALA A 140 -8.60 17.61 -0.27
CA ALA A 140 -8.72 17.03 1.06
C ALA A 140 -10.14 16.47 1.31
N ILE A 141 -11.19 17.18 0.88
CA ILE A 141 -12.58 16.72 0.98
C ILE A 141 -12.77 15.42 0.20
N LYS A 142 -12.31 15.37 -1.06
CA LYS A 142 -12.42 14.17 -1.91
C LYS A 142 -11.64 12.98 -1.35
N VAL A 143 -10.44 13.22 -0.85
CA VAL A 143 -9.57 12.18 -0.26
C VAL A 143 -10.18 11.64 1.03
N LYS A 144 -10.70 12.50 1.92
CA LYS A 144 -11.40 12.06 3.14
C LYS A 144 -12.61 11.19 2.81
N ALA A 145 -13.43 11.61 1.84
CA ALA A 145 -14.58 10.82 1.38
C ALA A 145 -14.16 9.45 0.83
N LEU A 146 -13.06 9.39 0.06
CA LEU A 146 -12.49 8.14 -0.44
C LEU A 146 -12.02 7.22 0.70
N ILE A 147 -11.26 7.75 1.67
CA ILE A 147 -10.80 6.97 2.84
C ILE A 147 -11.98 6.39 3.60
N GLU A 148 -13.03 7.18 3.82
CA GLU A 148 -14.23 6.76 4.52
C GLU A 148 -14.99 5.65 3.76
N ALA A 149 -15.08 5.77 2.43
CA ALA A 149 -15.70 4.76 1.57
C ALA A 149 -14.93 3.44 1.58
N LEU A 150 -13.60 3.49 1.52
CA LEU A 150 -12.73 2.31 1.56
C LEU A 150 -12.68 1.66 2.94
N GLY A 151 -12.77 2.46 4.01
CA GLY A 151 -12.73 1.99 5.40
C GLY A 151 -14.02 1.31 5.87
N ARG A 152 -15.17 1.67 5.28
CA ARG A 152 -16.47 1.07 5.66
C ARG A 152 -16.64 -0.39 5.22
N GLY A 153 -15.85 -0.87 4.25
CA GLY A 153 -16.15 -2.12 3.55
C GLY A 153 -17.49 -2.01 2.81
N VAL A 154 -17.68 -2.75 1.73
CA VAL A 154 -19.02 -2.88 1.14
C VAL A 154 -19.94 -3.42 2.25
N PRO A 155 -21.02 -2.73 2.67
CA PRO A 155 -22.01 -3.38 3.51
C PRO A 155 -22.46 -4.59 2.70
N ALA A 156 -22.26 -5.80 3.25
CA ALA A 156 -22.85 -7.00 2.68
C ALA A 156 -24.30 -6.62 2.41
N THR A 157 -24.65 -6.52 1.14
CA THR A 157 -26.02 -6.21 0.74
C THR A 157 -26.78 -7.42 1.25
N ASN A 158 -27.43 -7.26 2.40
CA ASN A 158 -28.31 -8.27 2.95
C ASN A 158 -29.35 -8.50 1.86
N SER A 159 -29.10 -9.53 1.05
CA SER A 159 -30.10 -10.19 0.26
C SER A 159 -31.01 -10.85 1.27
N ASN A 160 -31.91 -10.04 1.85
CA ASN A 160 -33.19 -10.53 2.33
C ASN A 160 -33.91 -11.10 1.10
N GLY A 161 -33.50 -12.30 0.71
CA GLY A 161 -34.34 -13.21 -0.03
C GLY A 161 -35.41 -13.65 0.95
N GLU A 162 -36.55 -12.97 0.90
CA GLU A 162 -37.82 -13.54 1.33
C GLU A 162 -38.03 -14.83 0.53
N HIS A 163 -37.50 -15.95 1.03
CA HIS A 163 -38.01 -17.26 0.69
C HIS A 163 -39.18 -17.56 1.61
N GLY A 164 -40.29 -16.87 1.34
CA GLY A 164 -41.61 -17.35 1.71
C GLY A 164 -41.90 -18.64 0.95
N ARG A 165 -41.41 -19.77 1.48
CA ARG A 165 -41.80 -21.09 1.00
C ARG A 165 -43.06 -21.49 1.79
N LEU A 166 -44.17 -21.54 1.08
CA LEU A 166 -45.51 -21.82 1.58
C LEU A 166 -45.59 -23.18 2.32
N PRO A 167 -46.56 -23.35 3.25
CA PRO A 167 -46.76 -24.59 3.97
C PRO A 167 -47.19 -25.70 3.00
N ILE A 168 -46.57 -26.87 3.11
CA ILE A 168 -46.98 -28.07 2.38
C ILE A 168 -48.25 -28.59 3.06
N GLU A 169 -49.40 -28.46 2.39
CA GLU A 169 -50.63 -29.13 2.79
C GLU A 169 -50.45 -30.65 2.69
N SER A 170 -50.84 -31.34 3.76
CA SER A 170 -50.87 -32.79 3.84
C SER A 170 -51.99 -33.34 2.96
N LEU A 171 -51.63 -34.11 1.93
CA LEU A 171 -52.56 -35.01 1.27
C LEU A 171 -52.58 -36.33 2.05
N ASP A 172 -53.58 -36.44 2.92
CA ASP A 172 -54.13 -37.71 3.38
C ASP A 172 -55.08 -38.20 2.28
N GLU A 173 -54.71 -39.25 1.56
CA GLU A 173 -55.61 -39.95 0.65
C GLU A 173 -55.50 -41.46 0.88
N SER A 174 -56.26 -41.89 1.89
CA SER A 174 -57.11 -43.08 1.94
C SER A 174 -56.99 -44.06 0.76
N VAL A 175 -56.46 -45.26 1.04
CA VAL A 175 -56.63 -46.44 0.19
C VAL A 175 -57.77 -47.29 0.78
N ALA A 176 -58.86 -47.38 0.03
CA ALA A 176 -59.84 -48.47 0.10
C ALA A 176 -60.22 -48.86 -1.33
#